data_AF-A0A6M5YLY2-F1
#
_entry.id   AF-A0A6M5YLY2-F1
#
_cell.length_a   1.000
_cell.length_b   1.000
_cell.length_c   1.000
_cell.angle_alpha   90.00
_cell.angle_beta   90.00
_cell.angle_gamma   90.00
#
_symmetry.space_group_name_H-M   'P 1'
#
loop_
_entity.id
_entity.type
_entity.pdbx_description
1 polymer ?
#
loop_
_entity_poly.entity_id
_entity_poly.type
_entity_poly.pdbx_seq_one_letter_code
_entity_poly.pdbx_strand_id
1 'polypeptide(L)' 'MFAGRGREINPNWRTGDPKAKRWGWRPMRRNPGVYVRGRVRHAGHATIILHGWHRVVMNTEGQSRAMRNVAFLD' A
#
# COMPACT_ATOMS: atom_id res chain seq x y z
N MET A 1 4.06 -40.29 10.46
CA MET A 1 3.33 -40.66 11.68
C MET A 1 2.97 -39.37 12.40
N PHE A 2 1.68 -39.11 12.63
CA PHE A 2 1.11 -37.79 12.95
C PHE A 2 1.13 -37.49 14.45
N ALA A 3 1.56 -36.29 14.84
CA ALA A 3 1.22 -35.63 16.12
C ALA A 3 1.57 -34.14 16.07
N GLY A 4 0.78 -33.34 15.32
CA GLY A 4 0.91 -31.89 15.27
C GLY A 4 -0.35 -31.24 15.83
N ARG A 5 -0.24 -30.63 17.01
CA ARG A 5 -1.28 -29.84 17.70
C ARG A 5 -2.05 -28.95 16.72
N GLY A 6 -3.35 -29.19 16.61
CA GLY A 6 -4.27 -28.38 15.82
C GLY A 6 -4.24 -26.93 16.29
N ARG A 7 -3.78 -26.03 15.41
CA ARG A 7 -4.08 -24.61 15.54
C ARG A 7 -5.53 -24.42 15.11
N GLU A 8 -6.40 -24.15 16.06
CA GLU A 8 -7.73 -23.60 15.81
C GLU A 8 -7.61 -22.39 14.87
N ILE A 9 -8.08 -22.57 13.65
CA ILE A 9 -8.39 -21.48 12.74
C ILE A 9 -9.61 -20.76 13.31
N ASN A 10 -9.39 -19.68 14.06
CA ASN A 10 -10.48 -18.85 14.57
C ASN A 10 -11.29 -18.29 13.38
N PRO A 11 -12.58 -18.65 13.20
CA PRO A 11 -13.35 -18.31 12.00
C PRO A 11 -13.84 -16.86 11.97
N ASN A 12 -13.64 -16.09 13.05
CA ASN A 12 -14.21 -14.75 13.20
C ASN A 12 -13.27 -13.62 12.77
N TRP A 13 -12.83 -13.63 11.50
CA TRP A 13 -12.07 -12.52 10.90
C TRP A 13 -12.90 -11.23 10.73
N ARG A 14 -14.20 -11.28 11.00
CA ARG A 14 -15.15 -10.16 10.86
C ARG A 14 -15.56 -9.62 12.22
N THR A 15 -14.63 -9.00 12.93
CA THR A 15 -15.00 -8.16 14.07
C THR A 15 -14.27 -6.85 13.95
N GLY A 16 -14.96 -5.83 13.43
CA GLY A 16 -14.46 -4.46 13.49
C GLY A 16 -14.36 -4.05 14.96
N ASP A 17 -13.16 -3.68 15.41
CA ASP A 17 -12.93 -3.25 16.78
C ASP A 17 -13.84 -2.04 17.09
N PRO A 18 -14.76 -2.14 18.07
CA PRO A 18 -15.62 -1.01 18.46
C PRO A 18 -14.84 0.25 18.84
N LYS A 19 -13.58 0.10 19.30
CA LYS A 19 -12.66 1.20 19.61
C LYS A 19 -12.20 1.94 18.36
N ALA A 20 -12.21 1.28 17.20
CA ALA A 20 -11.81 1.89 15.94
C ALA A 20 -12.67 3.09 15.57
N LYS A 21 -13.94 3.14 15.99
CA LYS A 21 -14.82 4.30 15.78
C LYS A 21 -14.28 5.61 16.40
N ARG A 22 -13.48 5.50 17.46
CA ARG A 22 -12.91 6.65 18.18
C ARG A 22 -11.49 7.01 17.71
N TRP A 23 -10.95 6.28 16.74
CA TRP A 23 -9.66 6.65 16.17
C TRP A 23 -9.78 7.98 15.43
N GLY A 24 -8.69 8.74 15.40
CA GLY A 24 -8.62 10.02 14.70
C GLY A 24 -8.62 9.85 13.19
N TRP A 25 -9.71 9.31 12.64
CA TRP A 25 -9.88 9.14 11.20
C TRP A 25 -9.77 10.49 10.51
N ARG A 26 -9.00 10.51 9.43
CA ARG A 26 -8.93 11.66 8.54
C ARG A 26 -9.48 11.23 7.18
N PRO A 27 -10.34 12.05 6.54
CA PRO A 27 -10.77 11.77 5.18
C PRO A 27 -9.54 11.84 4.27
N MET A 28 -9.27 10.75 3.57
CA MET A 28 -8.18 10.67 2.59
C MET A 28 -8.77 10.60 1.17
N ARG A 29 -8.14 11.27 0.21
CA ARG A 29 -8.55 11.17 -1.20
C ARG A 29 -7.89 9.97 -1.84
N ARG A 30 -8.69 9.17 -2.55
CA ARG A 30 -8.20 8.05 -3.35
C ARG A 30 -7.65 8.56 -4.68
N ASN A 31 -6.44 8.12 -5.03
CA ASN A 31 -5.72 8.46 -6.27
C ASN A 31 -5.55 9.98 -6.50
N PRO A 32 -4.97 10.71 -5.53
CA PRO A 32 -4.62 12.12 -5.68
C PRO A 32 -3.58 12.31 -6.79
N GLY A 33 -3.63 13.46 -7.48
CA GLY A 33 -2.61 13.82 -8.47
C GLY A 33 -1.34 14.30 -7.77
N VAL A 34 -0.34 13.44 -7.65
CA VAL A 34 0.95 13.76 -7.03
C VAL A 34 1.99 14.06 -8.11
N TYR A 35 2.77 15.12 -7.90
CA TYR A 35 3.86 15.53 -8.80
C TYR A 35 5.17 15.62 -8.03
N VAL A 36 6.27 15.18 -8.65
CA VAL A 36 7.62 15.18 -8.09
C VAL A 36 8.61 15.82 -9.05
N ARG A 37 9.71 16.36 -8.50
CA ARG A 37 10.85 16.90 -9.24
C ARG A 37 12.14 16.59 -8.48
N GLY A 38 13.27 16.50 -9.17
CA GLY A 38 14.58 16.31 -8.53
C GLY A 38 15.28 15.01 -8.90
N ARG A 39 15.98 14.39 -7.94
CA ARG A 39 16.84 13.21 -8.18
C ARG A 39 16.25 11.96 -7.52
N VAL A 40 16.13 10.88 -8.29
CA VAL A 40 15.72 9.56 -7.79
C VAL A 40 16.96 8.68 -7.70
N ARG A 41 17.28 8.20 -6.49
CA ARG A 41 18.49 7.39 -6.22
C ARG A 41 18.10 6.06 -5.61
N HIS A 42 18.73 4.99 -6.08
CA HIS A 42 18.63 3.65 -5.51
C HIS A 42 20.02 3.01 -5.52
N ALA A 43 20.41 2.31 -4.43
CA ALA A 43 21.79 1.88 -4.21
C ALA A 43 22.33 0.93 -5.28
N GLY A 44 21.46 0.24 -6.02
CA GLY A 44 21.83 -0.64 -7.14
C GLY A 44 21.62 -0.08 -8.55
N HIS A 45 21.20 1.18 -8.70
CA HIS A 45 20.81 1.73 -10.00
C HIS A 45 21.39 3.14 -10.23
N ALA A 46 21.52 3.52 -11.49
CA ALA A 46 21.92 4.88 -11.86
C ALA A 46 20.91 5.91 -11.33
N THR A 47 21.40 7.08 -10.94
CA THR A 47 20.55 8.18 -10.46
C THR A 47 19.78 8.77 -11.63
N ILE A 48 18.45 8.86 -11.51
CA ILE A 48 17.60 9.49 -12.52
C ILE A 48 17.35 10.94 -12.12
N ILE A 49 17.48 11.86 -13.09
CA ILE A 49 17.19 13.29 -12.91
C ILE A 49 15.86 13.60 -13.59
N LEU A 50 14.90 14.09 -12.80
CA LEU A 50 13.58 14.52 -13.27
C LEU A 50 13.64 16.03 -13.55
N HIS A 51 13.88 16.37 -14.82
CA HIS A 51 13.90 17.75 -15.30
C HIS A 51 12.48 18.32 -15.38
N GLY A 52 12.04 19.02 -14.33
CA GLY A 52 10.70 19.57 -14.22
C GLY A 52 9.73 18.69 -13.43
N TRP A 53 8.44 19.04 -13.46
CA TRP A 53 7.40 18.31 -12.72
C TRP A 53 6.97 17.06 -13.47
N HIS A 54 7.03 15.92 -12.76
CA HIS A 54 6.63 14.62 -13.28
C HIS A 54 5.49 14.09 -12.44
N ARG A 55 4.46 13.54 -13.10
CA ARG A 55 3.32 12.94 -12.42
C ARG A 55 3.72 11.55 -11.87
N VAL A 56 3.42 11.32 -10.60
CA VAL A 56 3.56 9.99 -9.99
C VAL A 56 2.39 9.14 -10.40
N VAL A 57 2.68 7.99 -11.00
CA VAL A 57 1.71 6.94 -11.33
C VAL A 57 2.05 5.67 -10.56
N MET A 58 1.03 4.87 -10.27
CA MET A 58 1.24 3.63 -9.54
C MET A 58 1.98 2.65 -10.45
N ASN A 59 3.03 2.03 -9.92
CA ASN A 59 3.76 1.02 -10.66
C ASN A 59 2.83 -0.15 -11.05
N THR A 60 2.87 -0.58 -12.30
CA THR A 60 2.12 -1.73 -12.81
C THR A 60 2.96 -3.00 -12.89
N GLU A 61 4.24 -2.97 -12.53
CA GLU A 61 5.20 -4.09 -12.63
C GLU A 61 4.76 -5.36 -11.90
N GLY A 62 3.85 -5.25 -10.91
CA GLY A 62 3.23 -6.37 -10.23
C GLY A 62 1.73 -6.51 -10.54
N GLN A 63 1.29 -6.64 -11.81
CA GLN A 63 -0.12 -6.90 -12.20
C GLN A 63 -0.71 -8.23 -11.68
N SER A 64 -0.28 -8.70 -10.51
CA SER A 64 -0.92 -9.77 -9.77
C SER A 64 -2.25 -9.29 -9.18
N ARG A 65 -3.19 -10.23 -8.98
CA ARG A 65 -4.55 -10.01 -8.44
C ARG A 65 -4.58 -9.18 -7.14
N ALA A 66 -3.45 -9.05 -6.45
CA ALA A 66 -3.25 -8.23 -5.24
C ALA A 66 -3.39 -6.71 -5.45
N MET A 67 -3.14 -6.17 -6.64
CA MET A 67 -3.21 -4.71 -6.87
C MET A 67 -4.64 -4.14 -6.95
N ARG A 68 -5.69 -4.98 -7.06
CA ARG A 68 -7.09 -4.53 -7.11
C ARG A 68 -7.51 -3.70 -5.89
N ASN A 69 -6.83 -3.92 -4.76
CA ASN A 69 -7.12 -3.25 -3.49
C ASN A 69 -6.08 -2.21 -3.08
N VAL A 70 -5.07 -1.94 -3.92
CA VAL A 70 -4.02 -0.95 -3.63
C VAL A 70 -4.39 0.38 -4.28
N ALA A 71 -4.33 1.47 -3.52
CA ALA A 71 -4.60 2.83 -4.00
C ALA A 71 -3.68 3.82 -3.28
N PHE A 72 -3.35 4.93 -3.95
CA PHE A 72 -2.72 6.05 -3.27
C PHE A 72 -3.75 6.80 -2.44
N LEU A 73 -3.34 7.23 -1.26
CA LEU A 73 -4.10 8.06 -0.34
C LEU A 73 -3.29 9.32 -0.06
N ASP A 74 -3.96 10.47 -0.11
CA ASP A 74 -3.48 11.78 0.37
C ASP A 74 -4.40 12.24 1.51
#